data_AF-A0A8H9WHW5-F1
#
_entry.id   AF-A0A8H9WHW5-F1
#
_cell.length_a   1.000
_cell.length_b   1.000
_cell.length_c   1.000
_cell.angle_alpha   90.00
_cell.angle_beta   90.00
_cell.angle_gamma   90.00
#
_symmetry.space_group_name_H-M   'P 1'
#
loop_
_entity.id
_entity.type
_entity.pdbx_description
1 polymer ?
#
loop_
_entity_poly.entity_id
_entity_poly.type
_entity_poly.pdbx_seq_one_letter_code
_entity_poly.pdbx_strand_id
1 'polypeptide(L)'
;MSNCWQCWHCGTAVTDQPLPLSTYAECRHCRAQLHCCRQCQHFNPRLRADCDEPRAESYSEREKANFCDWFKLRREFVEPGETALSGDHQAELNTLFGTDAGVSKTPSDSRTQLDDLFTAPSDDS
;
A
#
# COMPACT_ATOMS: atom_id res chain seq x y z
N MET A 1 -14.08 -14.87 10.00
CA MET A 1 -13.10 -14.49 8.96
C MET A 1 -11.76 -15.05 9.36
N SER A 2 -11.34 -16.14 8.73
CA SER A 2 -10.03 -16.74 9.00
C SER A 2 -8.98 -15.88 8.32
N ASN A 3 -8.11 -15.23 9.09
CA ASN A 3 -6.98 -14.48 8.54
C ASN A 3 -5.99 -15.49 7.93
N CYS A 4 -6.12 -15.74 6.62
CA CYS A 4 -5.22 -16.62 5.88
C CYS A 4 -4.01 -15.81 5.40
N TRP A 5 -2.97 -15.77 6.22
CA TRP A 5 -1.67 -15.19 5.83
C TRP A 5 -0.99 -16.10 4.83
N GLN A 6 -0.31 -15.56 3.81
CA GLN A 6 0.42 -16.34 2.82
C GLN A 6 1.93 -16.05 2.90
N CYS A 7 2.78 -16.98 2.48
CA CYS A 7 4.21 -16.76 2.38
C CYS A 7 4.56 -15.95 1.13
N TRP A 8 5.33 -14.87 1.28
CA TRP A 8 5.79 -14.01 0.18
C TRP A 8 6.58 -14.74 -0.91
N HIS A 9 7.25 -15.85 -0.57
CA HIS A 9 8.11 -16.57 -1.51
C HIS A 9 7.37 -17.73 -2.22
N CYS A 10 6.52 -18.47 -1.52
CA CYS A 10 5.90 -19.69 -2.07
C CYS A 10 4.37 -19.66 -2.13
N GLY A 11 3.72 -18.59 -1.62
CA GLY A 11 2.25 -18.46 -1.59
C GLY A 11 1.53 -19.40 -0.62
N THR A 12 2.24 -20.34 0.03
CA THR A 12 1.62 -21.27 0.98
C THR A 12 1.08 -20.53 2.20
N ALA A 13 -0.09 -20.93 2.69
CA ALA A 13 -0.69 -20.36 3.88
C ALA A 13 0.21 -20.54 5.12
N VAL A 14 0.39 -19.47 5.89
CA VAL A 14 1.13 -19.45 7.16
C VAL A 14 0.13 -19.69 8.29
N THR A 15 -0.29 -20.95 8.45
CA THR A 15 -1.20 -21.37 9.53
C THR A 15 -0.46 -21.84 10.78
N ASP A 16 0.79 -22.27 10.62
CA ASP A 16 1.51 -23.05 11.63
C ASP A 16 2.52 -22.23 12.45
N GLN A 17 2.38 -20.91 12.43
CA GLN A 17 3.22 -19.97 13.16
C GLN A 17 2.40 -19.22 14.20
N PRO A 18 2.88 -19.11 15.46
CA PRO A 18 2.21 -18.28 16.46
C PRO A 18 2.26 -16.81 16.04
N LEU A 19 1.17 -16.08 16.33
CA LEU A 19 1.09 -14.64 16.12
C LEU A 19 1.19 -13.91 17.48
N PRO A 20 1.92 -12.78 17.58
CA PRO A 20 2.73 -12.17 16.52
C PRO A 20 3.91 -13.06 16.11
N LEU A 21 4.32 -12.96 14.84
CA LEU A 21 5.45 -13.75 14.32
C LEU A 21 6.71 -13.46 15.13
N SER A 22 7.43 -14.50 15.53
CA SER A 22 8.80 -14.33 16.01
C SER A 22 9.67 -13.76 14.89
N THR A 23 10.72 -13.01 15.25
CA THR A 23 11.67 -12.46 14.28
C THR A 23 12.28 -13.52 13.36
N TYR A 24 12.53 -14.73 13.87
CA TYR A 24 13.07 -15.84 13.09
C TYR A 24 12.00 -16.83 12.63
N ALA A 25 10.74 -16.39 12.52
CA ALA A 25 9.69 -17.25 12.00
C ALA A 25 9.99 -17.60 10.53
N GLU A 26 9.90 -18.88 10.20
CA GLU A 26 10.17 -19.40 8.85
C GLU A 26 8.94 -20.11 8.30
N CYS A 27 8.77 -20.05 6.98
CA CYS A 27 7.79 -20.87 6.28
C CYS A 27 8.18 -22.35 6.42
N ARG A 28 7.23 -23.22 6.77
CA ARG A 28 7.49 -24.67 6.84
C ARG A 28 7.74 -25.31 5.48
N HIS A 29 7.23 -24.71 4.40
CA HIS A 29 7.34 -25.24 3.05
C HIS A 29 8.66 -24.84 2.38
N CYS A 30 8.96 -23.55 2.29
CA CYS A 30 10.14 -23.05 1.58
C CYS A 30 11.27 -22.53 2.49
N ARG A 31 11.09 -22.54 3.82
CA ARG A 31 12.05 -22.01 4.81
C ARG A 31 12.38 -20.51 4.65
N ALA A 32 11.63 -19.78 3.82
CA ALA A 32 11.75 -18.34 3.73
C ALA A 32 11.39 -17.67 5.06
N GLN A 33 12.13 -16.62 5.41
CA GLN A 33 11.89 -15.87 6.63
C GLN A 33 10.61 -15.05 6.48
N LEU A 34 9.75 -15.09 7.49
CA LEU A 34 8.42 -14.48 7.48
C LEU A 34 8.41 -13.10 8.14
N HIS A 35 9.35 -12.80 9.05
CA HIS A 35 9.49 -11.46 9.61
C HIS A 35 10.51 -10.63 8.83
N CYS A 36 10.22 -10.37 7.56
CA CYS A 36 11.09 -9.66 6.64
C CYS A 36 10.33 -8.54 5.89
N CYS A 37 11.06 -7.63 5.23
CA CYS A 37 10.44 -6.55 4.46
C CYS A 37 9.45 -7.11 3.44
N ARG A 38 9.79 -8.16 2.67
CA ARG A 38 8.90 -8.74 1.64
C ARG A 38 7.52 -9.19 2.17
N GLN A 39 7.46 -9.62 3.42
CA GLN A 39 6.25 -10.10 4.07
C GLN A 39 5.48 -8.99 4.81
N CYS A 40 6.06 -7.79 4.91
CA CYS A 40 5.45 -6.64 5.54
C CYS A 40 4.39 -6.00 4.64
N GLN A 41 3.31 -5.50 5.23
CA GLN A 41 2.28 -4.75 4.51
C GLN A 41 2.80 -3.40 3.99
N HIS A 42 3.80 -2.82 4.65
CA HIS A 42 4.38 -1.51 4.30
C HIS A 42 5.43 -1.60 3.21
N PHE A 43 5.79 -2.80 2.76
CA PHE A 43 6.78 -2.96 1.71
C PHE A 43 6.24 -2.53 0.36
N ASN A 44 6.92 -1.56 -0.26
CA ASN A 44 6.54 -0.97 -1.52
C ASN A 44 7.78 -0.79 -2.43
N PRO A 45 8.04 -1.70 -3.38
CA PRO A 45 9.24 -1.66 -4.22
C PRO A 45 9.31 -0.46 -5.18
N ARG A 46 8.26 0.38 -5.23
CA ARG A 46 8.24 1.59 -6.06
C ARG A 46 8.88 2.79 -5.36
N LEU A 47 9.11 2.71 -4.05
CA LEU A 47 9.73 3.77 -3.27
C LEU A 47 11.24 3.55 -3.14
N ARG A 48 12.02 4.63 -3.04
CA ARG A 48 13.48 4.56 -2.85
C ARG A 48 13.89 3.81 -1.58
N ALA A 49 13.11 3.93 -0.50
CA ALA A 49 13.32 3.21 0.75
C ALA A 49 12.64 1.83 0.76
N ASP A 50 11.86 1.55 -0.28
CA ASP A 50 10.93 0.46 -0.46
C ASP A 50 10.00 0.17 0.73
N CYS A 51 9.65 1.22 1.47
CA CYS A 51 8.74 1.18 2.61
C CYS A 51 7.83 2.40 2.57
N ASP A 52 6.52 2.19 2.76
CA ASP A 52 5.53 3.26 2.85
C ASP A 52 5.55 3.99 4.20
N GLU A 53 6.15 3.40 5.24
CA GLU A 53 6.28 4.02 6.57
C GLU A 53 7.57 4.86 6.64
N PRO A 54 7.50 6.21 6.66
CA PRO A 54 8.69 7.06 6.60
C PRO A 54 9.58 6.99 7.84
N ARG A 55 9.02 6.56 8.98
CA ARG A 55 9.77 6.39 10.25
C ARG A 55 10.40 5.01 10.38
N ALA A 56 10.11 4.09 9.47
CA ALA A 56 10.71 2.77 9.51
C ALA A 56 12.20 2.85 9.14
N GLU A 57 13.00 2.05 9.83
CA GLU A 57 14.40 1.88 9.48
C GLU A 57 14.51 1.20 8.11
N SER A 58 15.50 1.65 7.32
CA SER A 58 15.79 1.05 6.02
C SER A 58 16.67 -0.17 6.18
N TYR A 59 16.23 -1.30 5.63
CA TYR A 59 16.98 -2.56 5.63
C TYR A 59 17.38 -2.94 4.20
N SER A 60 18.68 -3.14 3.96
CA SER A 60 19.20 -3.56 2.65
C SER A 60 18.77 -4.98 2.27
N GLU A 61 18.77 -5.90 3.23
CA GLU A 61 18.43 -7.31 3.01
C GLU A 61 16.93 -7.54 3.22
N ARG A 62 16.13 -7.43 2.15
CA ARG A 62 14.66 -7.42 2.23
C ARG A 62 13.99 -8.78 2.47
N GLU A 63 14.75 -9.84 2.25
CA GLU A 63 14.29 -11.23 2.25
C GLU A 63 14.68 -11.98 3.53
N LYS A 64 15.48 -11.33 4.39
CA LYS A 64 15.96 -11.87 5.68
C LYS A 64 15.19 -11.24 6.84
N ALA A 65 15.25 -11.89 8.00
CA ALA A 65 14.65 -11.40 9.22
C ALA A 65 15.22 -10.03 9.58
N ASN A 66 14.33 -9.13 9.96
CA ASN A 66 14.67 -7.82 10.49
C ASN A 66 13.98 -7.60 11.84
N PHE A 67 14.44 -6.58 12.56
CA PHE A 67 13.87 -6.17 13.84
C PHE A 67 13.06 -4.88 13.69
N CYS A 68 12.42 -4.70 12.52
CA CYS A 68 11.67 -3.48 12.25
C CYS A 68 10.45 -3.37 13.18
N ASP A 69 10.43 -2.35 14.03
CA ASP A 69 9.32 -2.08 14.97
C ASP A 69 7.98 -1.79 14.26
N TRP A 70 8.05 -1.38 12.99
CA TRP A 70 6.89 -1.07 12.15
C TRP A 70 6.38 -2.30 11.38
N PHE A 71 6.97 -3.48 11.60
CA PHE A 71 6.57 -4.69 10.89
C PHE A 71 5.10 -5.03 11.17
N LYS A 72 4.35 -5.20 10.09
CA LYS A 72 2.98 -5.70 10.12
C LYS A 72 2.83 -6.75 9.04
N LEU A 73 2.47 -7.95 9.47
CA LEU A 73 2.26 -9.09 8.58
C LEU A 73 1.20 -8.72 7.52
N ARG A 74 1.47 -9.01 6.24
CA ARG A 74 0.56 -8.79 5.12
C ARG A 74 -0.47 -9.92 5.01
N ARG A 75 -1.78 -9.59 5.02
CA ARG A 75 -2.89 -10.57 4.92
C ARG A 75 -2.96 -11.24 3.55
N GLU A 76 -2.88 -10.43 2.51
CA GLU A 76 -3.09 -10.88 1.13
C GLU A 76 -2.00 -10.29 0.23
N PHE A 77 -1.44 -11.12 -0.65
CA PHE A 77 -0.64 -10.65 -1.76
C PHE A 77 -1.59 -10.32 -2.89
N VAL A 78 -2.07 -9.07 -2.90
CA VAL A 78 -2.71 -8.53 -4.09
C VAL A 78 -1.58 -8.24 -5.08
N GLU A 79 -1.53 -9.00 -6.18
CA GLU A 79 -0.65 -8.68 -7.29
C GLU A 79 -0.93 -7.24 -7.74
N PRO A 80 0.09 -6.39 -7.93
CA PRO A 80 -0.09 -5.01 -8.38
C PRO A 80 -0.53 -5.00 -9.86
N GLY A 81 -1.78 -5.35 -10.12
CA GLY A 81 -2.36 -5.50 -11.45
C GLY A 81 -3.83 -5.87 -11.45
N GLU A 82 -4.35 -6.48 -10.39
CA GLU A 82 -5.77 -6.80 -10.27
C GLU A 82 -6.44 -5.84 -9.29
N THR A 83 -7.10 -4.83 -9.85
CA THR A 83 -8.14 -4.06 -9.18
C THR A 83 -9.27 -5.03 -8.82
N ALA A 84 -9.13 -5.72 -7.69
CA ALA A 84 -10.18 -6.57 -7.16
C ALA A 84 -11.41 -5.69 -6.86
N LEU A 85 -12.45 -5.88 -7.67
CA LEU A 85 -13.86 -5.56 -7.40
C LEU A 85 -14.10 -4.22 -6.67
N SER A 86 -13.57 -3.13 -7.21
CA SER A 86 -13.83 -1.77 -6.69
C SER A 86 -15.21 -1.20 -7.06
N GLY A 87 -16.05 -1.96 -7.77
CA GLY A 87 -17.36 -1.50 -8.25
C GLY A 87 -18.37 -1.29 -7.12
N ASP A 88 -18.45 -2.23 -6.18
CA ASP A 88 -19.47 -2.20 -5.13
C ASP A 88 -19.14 -1.17 -4.04
N HIS A 89 -17.86 -0.99 -3.72
CA HIS A 89 -17.42 -0.01 -2.72
C HIS A 89 -17.50 1.44 -3.22
N GLN A 90 -17.36 1.68 -4.53
CA GLN A 90 -17.49 3.04 -5.07
C GLN A 90 -18.89 3.61 -4.88
N ALA A 91 -19.94 2.81 -5.09
CA ALA A 91 -21.32 3.25 -4.91
C ALA A 91 -21.65 3.58 -3.44
N GLU A 92 -21.14 2.79 -2.50
CA GLU A 92 -21.30 3.04 -1.06
C GLU A 92 -20.55 4.30 -0.63
N LEU A 93 -19.31 4.48 -1.09
CA LEU A 93 -18.53 5.69 -0.83
C LEU A 93 -19.24 6.94 -1.40
N ASN A 94 -19.74 6.87 -2.63
CA ASN A 94 -20.47 7.98 -3.25
C ASN A 94 -21.72 8.37 -2.46
N THR A 95 -22.41 7.40 -1.87
CA THR A 95 -23.57 7.62 -1.00
C THR A 95 -23.16 8.31 0.30
N LEU A 96 -22.07 7.87 0.93
CA LEU A 96 -21.57 8.45 2.19
C LEU A 96 -21.02 9.87 2.01
N PHE A 97 -20.33 10.13 0.89
CA PHE A 97 -19.72 11.41 0.59
C PHE A 97 -20.64 12.34 -0.23
N GLY A 98 -21.84 11.89 -0.60
CA GLY A 98 -22.85 12.69 -1.29
C GLY A 98 -22.45 13.15 -2.69
N THR A 99 -21.52 12.45 -3.35
CA THR A 99 -21.00 12.87 -4.67
C THR A 99 -22.03 12.75 -5.78
N ASP A 100 -23.09 11.97 -5.57
CA ASP A 100 -24.20 11.78 -6.52
C ASP A 100 -25.34 12.77 -6.29
N ALA A 101 -25.32 13.50 -5.16
CA ALA A 101 -26.32 14.48 -4.78
C ALA A 101 -25.76 15.91 -4.96
N GLY A 102 -25.65 16.34 -6.21
CA GLY A 102 -25.65 17.77 -6.54
C GLY A 102 -24.34 18.51 -6.31
N VAL A 103 -23.19 17.92 -6.67
CA VAL A 103 -22.06 18.78 -7.08
C VAL A 103 -22.44 19.38 -8.43
N SER A 104 -22.84 20.65 -8.39
CA SER A 104 -22.87 21.51 -9.58
C SER A 104 -21.58 21.26 -10.35
N LYS A 105 -21.70 20.88 -11.63
CA LYS A 105 -20.60 20.89 -12.60
C LYS A 105 -19.72 22.08 -12.26
N THR A 106 -18.48 21.85 -11.87
CA THR A 106 -17.50 22.93 -11.76
C THR A 106 -17.62 23.72 -13.06
N PRO A 107 -17.90 25.03 -13.00
CA PRO A 107 -17.92 25.82 -14.22
C PRO A 107 -16.56 25.64 -14.88
N SER A 108 -16.58 25.64 -16.22
CA SER A 108 -15.43 25.60 -17.12
C SER A 108 -14.27 26.54 -16.75
N ASP A 109 -14.49 27.46 -15.83
CA ASP A 109 -13.59 28.52 -15.39
C ASP A 109 -12.50 28.07 -14.40
N SER A 110 -12.59 26.89 -13.79
CA SER A 110 -11.56 26.46 -12.84
C SER A 110 -10.21 26.21 -13.49
N ARG A 111 -10.19 25.75 -14.76
CA ARG A 111 -8.95 25.59 -15.53
C ARG A 111 -8.38 26.95 -15.95
N THR A 112 -9.23 27.86 -16.40
CA THR A 112 -8.85 29.22 -16.81
C THR A 112 -8.34 30.08 -15.65
N GLN A 113 -8.98 30.00 -14.48
CA GLN A 113 -8.54 30.72 -13.28
C GLN A 113 -7.16 30.27 -12.78
N LEU A 114 -6.81 28.99 -12.96
CA LEU A 114 -5.48 28.50 -12.61
C LEU A 114 -4.43 28.99 -13.61
N ASP A 115 -4.73 28.99 -14.91
CA ASP A 115 -3.81 29.51 -15.94
C ASP A 115 -3.51 31.01 -15.74
N ASP A 116 -4.51 31.82 -15.35
CA ASP A 116 -4.33 33.25 -15.03
C ASP A 116 -3.50 33.48 -13.75
N LEU A 117 -3.57 32.59 -12.77
CA LEU A 117 -2.80 32.69 -11.53
C LEU A 117 -1.33 32.31 -11.69
N PHE A 118 -1.02 31.39 -12.61
CA PHE A 118 0.33 30.83 -12.79
C PHE A 118 1.07 31.35 -14.03
N THR A 119 0.42 32.15 -14.88
CA THR A 119 1.10 32.85 -15.99
C THR A 119 1.52 34.24 -15.52
N ALA A 120 2.78 34.38 -15.10
CA ALA A 120 3.39 35.68 -14.88
C ALA A 120 3.61 36.40 -16.22
N PRO A 121 3.37 37.72 -16.33
CA PRO A 121 3.83 38.48 -17.49
C PRO A 121 5.35 38.42 -17.50
N SER A 122 5.91 37.98 -18.62
CA SER A 122 7.34 38.09 -18.90
C SER A 122 7.73 39.58 -18.89
N ASP A 123 8.34 40.03 -17.80
CA ASP A 123 9.11 41.29 -17.76
C ASP A 123 10.26 41.16 -18.76
N ASP A 124 10.11 41.82 -19.90
CA ASP A 124 11.18 42.08 -20.86
C ASP A 124 11.86 43.39 -20.45
N SER A 125 13.12 43.31 -20.03
CA SER A 125 14.02 44.46 -19.81
C SER A 125 15.47 44.04 -20.02
#